data_AF-A0A5N0GC55-F1
#
_entry.id   AF-A0A5N0GC55-F1
#
_cell.length_a   1.000
_cell.length_b   1.000
_cell.length_c   1.000
_cell.angle_alpha   90.00
_cell.angle_beta   90.00
_cell.angle_gamma   90.00
#
_symmetry.space_group_name_H-M   'P 1'
#
loop_
_entity.id
_entity.type
_entity.pdbx_description
1 polymer ?
#
loop_
_entity_poly.entity_id
_entity_poly.type
_entity_poly.pdbx_seq_one_letter_code
_entity_poly.pdbx_strand_id
1 'polypeptide(L)'
;MRPIHIAQLDKARPVLILTREVVRPHLTNLTVAPITTTVRGLATEVPVGTVNGLNQPSVVSCDNIQTIPVSDLGRQIGYFLASQEPA
;
A
#
# COMPACT_ATOMS: atom_id res chain seq x y z
N MET A 1 -8.55 6.50 6.78
CA MET A 1 -7.89 6.56 5.45
C MET A 1 -6.44 6.13 5.63
N ARG A 2 -6.00 5.11 4.89
CA ARG A 2 -4.62 4.61 5.00
C ARG A 2 -3.74 5.26 3.93
N PRO A 3 -2.50 5.66 4.22
CA PRO A 3 -1.64 6.26 3.22
C PRO A 3 -1.09 5.22 2.25
N ILE A 4 -0.86 5.67 1.01
CA ILE A 4 -0.14 4.94 -0.03
C ILE A 4 1.19 5.66 -0.28
N HIS A 5 2.29 4.92 -0.20
CA HIS A 5 3.64 5.42 -0.38
C HIS A 5 4.33 4.72 -1.55
N ILE A 6 5.39 5.33 -2.08
CA ILE A 6 6.41 4.58 -2.81
C ILE A 6 7.33 3.93 -1.79
N ALA A 7 7.64 2.65 -1.95
CA ALA A 7 8.66 1.96 -1.16
C ALA A 7 9.64 1.21 -2.05
N GLN A 8 10.87 1.03 -1.56
CA GLN A 8 11.87 0.19 -2.19
C GLN A 8 11.62 -1.26 -1.79
N LEU A 9 11.16 -2.08 -2.74
CA LEU A 9 11.04 -3.53 -2.60
C LEU A 9 12.11 -4.18 -3.51
N ASP A 10 11.73 -5.15 -4.34
CA ASP A 10 12.53 -5.57 -5.50
C ASP A 10 12.83 -4.40 -6.45
N LYS A 11 11.92 -3.43 -6.52
CA LYS A 11 12.08 -2.13 -7.17
C LYS A 11 11.23 -1.08 -6.46
N ALA A 12 11.35 0.19 -6.86
CA ALA A 12 10.44 1.23 -6.40
C ALA A 12 8.99 0.89 -6.80
N ARG A 13 8.14 0.63 -5.81
CA ARG A 13 6.75 0.23 -5.99
C ARG A 13 5.81 1.03 -5.10
N PRO A 14 4.60 1.35 -5.57
CA PRO A 14 3.55 1.83 -4.68
C PRO A 14 3.15 0.74 -3.69
N VAL A 15 2.92 1.11 -2.43
CA VAL A 15 2.54 0.20 -1.34
C VAL A 15 1.48 0.85 -0.46
N LEU A 16 0.54 0.05 0.05
CA LEU A 16 -0.44 0.42 1.06
C LEU A 16 0.12 0.14 2.45
N ILE A 17 0.05 1.13 3.36
CA ILE A 17 0.48 0.92 4.74
C ILE A 17 -0.57 0.14 5.53
N LEU A 18 -0.20 -1.05 6.00
CA LEU A 18 -1.05 -1.89 6.84
C LEU A 18 -0.86 -1.59 8.33
N THR A 19 0.34 -1.18 8.73
CA THR A 19 0.61 -0.81 10.12
C THR A 19 -0.24 0.38 10.58
N ARG A 20 -0.93 0.18 11.71
CA ARG A 20 -1.76 1.18 12.39
C ARG A 20 -0.99 2.48 12.65
N GLU A 21 -1.66 3.61 12.45
CA GLU A 21 -1.04 4.94 12.44
C GLU A 21 -0.31 5.33 13.72
N VAL A 22 -0.97 5.09 14.87
CA VAL A 22 -0.51 5.53 16.19
C VAL A 22 0.89 5.04 16.55
N VAL A 23 1.31 3.88 16.02
CA VAL A 23 2.60 3.28 16.36
C VAL A 23 3.68 3.51 15.31
N ARG A 24 3.36 3.99 14.10
CA ARG A 24 4.35 4.12 13.02
C ARG A 24 5.58 4.95 13.40
N PRO A 25 5.48 6.08 14.12
CA PRO A 25 6.65 6.87 14.52
C PRO A 25 7.58 6.16 15.51
N HIS A 26 7.10 5.09 16.14
CA HIS A 26 7.80 4.36 17.20
C HIS A 26 8.37 3.02 16.71
N LEU A 27 8.16 2.66 15.44
CA LEU A 27 8.63 1.42 14.85
C LEU A 27 9.70 1.68 13.80
N THR A 28 10.72 0.83 13.77
CA THR A 28 11.75 0.83 12.73
C THR A 28 11.33 0.06 11.49
N ASN A 29 10.27 -0.74 11.58
CA ASN A 29 9.72 -1.55 10.49
C ASN A 29 8.21 -1.32 10.35
N LEU A 30 7.72 -1.35 9.11
CA LEU A 30 6.31 -1.20 8.78
C LEU A 30 5.85 -2.35 7.88
N THR A 31 4.66 -2.85 8.17
CA THR A 31 3.95 -3.84 7.37
C THR A 31 3.19 -3.12 6.26
N VAL A 32 3.43 -3.55 5.02
CA VAL A 32 2.90 -2.96 3.80
C VAL A 32 2.34 -4.04 2.86
N ALA A 33 1.38 -3.67 2.03
CA ALA A 33 0.90 -4.49 0.92
C ALA A 33 1.27 -3.83 -0.42
N PRO A 34 2.00 -4.50 -1.32
CA PRO A 34 2.41 -3.93 -2.59
C PRO A 34 1.23 -3.75 -3.53
N ILE A 35 1.31 -2.70 -4.35
CA ILE A 35 0.33 -2.40 -5.39
C ILE A 35 0.95 -2.79 -6.73
N THR A 36 0.17 -3.52 -7.53
CA THR A 36 0.58 -3.97 -8.86
C THR A 36 -0.49 -3.64 -9.89
N THR A 37 -0.04 -3.40 -11.11
CA THR A 37 -0.91 -3.17 -12.28
C THR A 37 -1.40 -4.48 -12.88
N THR A 38 -0.78 -5.60 -12.52
CA THR A 38 -1.17 -6.94 -12.96
C THR A 38 -2.33 -7.44 -12.11
N VAL A 39 -3.55 -7.30 -12.64
CA VAL A 39 -4.78 -7.79 -12.02
C VAL A 39 -4.99 -9.25 -12.40
N ARG A 40 -5.22 -10.12 -11.40
CA ARG A 40 -5.51 -11.55 -11.60
C ARG A 40 -6.94 -11.94 -11.24
N GLY A 41 -7.73 -11.02 -10.67
CA GLY A 41 -9.11 -11.26 -10.30
C GLY A 41 -9.24 -12.15 -9.06
N LEU A 42 -8.28 -12.05 -8.13
CA LEU A 42 -8.26 -12.86 -6.92
C LEU A 42 -9.10 -12.20 -5.83
N ALA A 43 -9.66 -13.01 -4.92
CA ALA A 43 -10.37 -12.50 -3.74
C ALA A 43 -9.48 -11.69 -2.78
N THR A 44 -8.16 -11.86 -2.90
CA THR A 44 -7.10 -11.19 -2.14
C THR A 44 -6.63 -9.88 -2.80
N GLU A 45 -7.16 -9.55 -3.99
CA GLU A 45 -6.85 -8.30 -4.67
C GLU A 45 -7.88 -7.23 -4.30
N VAL A 46 -7.40 -6.07 -3.85
CA VAL A 46 -8.26 -4.91 -3.57
C VAL A 46 -8.08 -3.87 -4.67
N PRO A 47 -9.13 -3.56 -5.46
CA PRO A 47 -9.05 -2.58 -6.54
C PRO A 47 -8.70 -1.18 -6.03
N VAL A 48 -7.73 -0.55 -6.69
CA VAL A 48 -7.29 0.83 -6.48
C VAL A 48 -7.02 1.50 -7.82
N GLY A 49 -7.01 2.83 -7.85
CA GLY A 49 -6.80 3.55 -9.10
C GLY A 49 -6.45 5.02 -8.92
N THR A 50 -6.83 5.83 -9.90
CA THR A 50 -6.52 7.26 -9.96
C THR A 50 -7.07 8.04 -8.76
N VAL A 51 -8.25 7.66 -8.27
CA VAL A 51 -8.84 8.22 -7.04
C VAL A 51 -7.99 8.00 -5.78
N ASN A 52 -7.10 7.02 -5.81
CA ASN A 52 -6.18 6.70 -4.72
C ASN A 52 -4.81 7.39 -4.86
N GLY A 53 -4.57 8.15 -5.93
CA GLY A 53 -3.28 8.77 -6.23
C GLY A 53 -2.35 7.94 -7.13
N LEU A 54 -2.87 6.90 -7.79
CA LEU A 54 -2.12 6.10 -8.76
C LEU A 54 -2.30 6.65 -10.19
N ASN A 55 -1.38 6.33 -11.10
CA ASN A 55 -1.48 6.81 -12.48
C ASN A 55 -2.45 5.99 -13.35
N GLN A 56 -2.78 4.77 -12.93
CA GLN A 56 -3.60 3.82 -13.69
C GLN A 56 -4.34 2.85 -12.76
N PRO A 57 -5.39 2.15 -13.24
CA PRO A 57 -6.04 1.08 -12.50
C PRO A 57 -5.03 0.02 -12.05
N SER A 58 -5.13 -0.42 -10.79
CA SER A 58 -4.21 -1.35 -10.14
C SER A 58 -4.93 -2.10 -9.02
N VAL A 59 -4.21 -3.03 -8.39
CA VAL A 59 -4.70 -3.77 -7.23
C VAL A 59 -3.67 -3.76 -6.11
N VAL A 60 -4.14 -3.65 -4.88
CA VAL A 60 -3.35 -4.02 -3.70
C VAL A 60 -3.31 -5.53 -3.65
N SER A 61 -2.12 -6.13 -3.64
CA SER A 61 -1.95 -7.57 -3.52
C SER A 61 -1.77 -7.97 -2.06
N CYS A 62 -2.82 -8.50 -1.44
CA CYS A 62 -2.76 -8.96 -0.05
C CYS A 62 -2.00 -10.29 0.11
N ASP A 63 -1.74 -11.02 -0.98
CA ASP A 63 -0.92 -12.24 -0.96
C ASP A 63 0.57 -11.96 -0.77
N ASN A 64 1.01 -10.73 -1.07
CA ASN A 64 2.41 -10.33 -1.04
C ASN A 64 2.71 -9.31 0.06
N ILE A 65 2.02 -9.40 1.19
CA ILE A 65 2.29 -8.55 2.36
C ILE A 65 3.73 -8.75 2.83
N GLN A 66 4.42 -7.63 3.07
CA GLN A 66 5.81 -7.62 3.51
C GLN A 66 5.97 -6.64 4.66
N THR A 67 6.99 -6.87 5.49
CA THR A 67 7.43 -5.92 6.50
C THR A 67 8.79 -5.39 6.08
N ILE A 68 8.87 -4.07 5.91
CA ILE A 68 10.06 -3.37 5.40
C ILE A 68 10.58 -2.38 6.43
N PRO A 69 11.88 -2.04 6.41
CA PRO A 69 12.41 -0.98 7.26
C PRO A 69 11.85 0.37 6.82
N VAL A 70 11.69 1.29 7.76
CA VAL A 70 11.21 2.67 7.49
C VAL A 70 12.15 3.41 6.52
N SER A 71 13.43 3.07 6.48
CA SER A 71 14.41 3.62 5.53
C SER A 71 14.04 3.36 4.06
N ASP A 72 13.31 2.28 3.80
CA ASP A 72 12.89 1.89 2.45
C ASP A 72 11.56 2.54 2.06
N LEU A 73 10.92 3.24 3.00
CA LEU A 73 9.68 3.97 2.76
C LEU A 73 9.98 5.37 2.20
N GLY A 74 9.50 5.62 0.99
CA GLY A 74 9.62 6.90 0.31
C GLY A 74 8.40 7.81 0.48
N ARG A 75 8.23 8.72 -0.49
CA ARG A 75 7.17 9.73 -0.47
C ARG A 75 5.78 9.11 -0.46
N GLN A 76 4.87 9.78 0.23
CA GLN A 76 3.44 9.51 0.12
C GLN A 76 2.92 10.00 -1.23
N ILE A 77 2.08 9.21 -1.89
CA ILE A 77 1.51 9.54 -3.21
C ILE A 77 -0.02 9.59 -3.21
N GLY A 78 -0.66 9.09 -2.16
CA GLY A 78 -2.11 9.13 -2.05
C GLY A 78 -2.65 8.38 -0.85
N TYR A 79 -3.92 7.97 -0.94
CA TYR A 79 -4.65 7.36 0.16
C TYR A 79 -5.60 6.26 -0.32
N PHE A 80 -5.75 5.25 0.52
CA PHE A 80 -6.85 4.31 0.49
C PHE A 80 -8.05 4.94 1.22
N LEU A 81 -9.16 5.02 0.51
CA LEU A 81 -10.33 5.78 0.94
C LEU A 81 -11.09 5.03 2.04
N ALA A 82 -11.73 5.76 2.95
CA ALA A 82 -12.51 5.15 4.02
C ALA A 82 -13.67 4.29 3.48
N SER A 83 -14.25 4.66 2.33
CA SER A 83 -15.27 3.86 1.64
C SER A 83 -14.77 2.49 1.16
N GLN A 84 -13.46 2.31 1.04
CA GLN A 84 -12.83 1.04 0.66
C GLN A 84 -12.41 0.21 1.89
N GLU A 85 -12.55 0.75 3.10
CA GLU A 85 -12.40 0.02 4.36
C GLU A 85 -13.80 -0.31 4.88
N PRO A 86 -14.45 -1.40 4.42
CA PRO A 86 -15.73 -1.81 4.98
C PRO A 86 -15.58 -2.08 6.48
N ALA A 87 -16.59 -1.62 7.25
CA ALA A 87 -16.66 -1.73 8.70
C ALA A 87 -16.76 -3.18 9.18
#